data_AF-A0A6J4SJ12-F1
#
_entry.id   AF-A0A6J4SJ12-F1
#
_cell.length_a   1.000
_cell.length_b   1.000
_cell.length_c   1.000
_cell.angle_alpha   90.00
_cell.angle_beta   90.00
_cell.angle_gamma   90.00
#
_symmetry.space_group_name_H-M   'P 1'
#
loop_
_entity.id
_entity.type
_entity.pdbx_description
1 polymer ?
#
loop_
_entity_poly.entity_id
_entity_poly.type
_entity_poly.pdbx_seq_one_letter_code
_entity_poly.pdbx_strand_id
1 'polypeptide(L)'
;MTGARAVTVLTHQRPEQTAAVLEVLREEARRQGVVLRFDPEETRKHGLVPGPGIAVGAELSRDVELCVVLGGDGTILRALRQYAGTAVPVFAVNFGEVGFLATVEPDEVATGFAAALASDFEVLTLPALGLDLPSGRHTAVNDVSLHRKVGERVASLSYGVGGEEVGFVRCDGLVVATPAGSTGYNLANGGPVLAWGVEGYVVSFIAPHSLTARA
;
A
#
# COMPACT_ATOMS: atom_id res chain seq x y z
N MET A 1 17.27 -1.48 25.88
CA MET A 1 16.55 -2.75 26.09
C MET A 1 16.33 -3.36 24.73
N THR A 2 17.20 -4.24 24.28
CA THR A 2 17.10 -4.88 22.96
C THR A 2 16.00 -5.93 23.02
N GLY A 3 14.78 -5.51 22.66
CA GLY A 3 13.69 -6.43 22.36
C GLY A 3 14.08 -7.36 21.21
N ALA A 4 13.43 -8.52 21.13
CA ALA A 4 13.64 -9.43 20.01
C ALA A 4 13.32 -8.70 18.69
N ARG A 5 14.24 -8.79 17.72
CA ARG A 5 14.05 -8.24 16.37
C ARG A 5 12.84 -8.90 15.73
N ALA A 6 11.88 -8.11 15.25
CA ALA A 6 10.62 -8.63 14.77
C ALA A 6 10.20 -7.97 13.46
N VAL A 7 9.75 -8.79 12.53
CA VAL A 7 9.26 -8.39 11.21
C VAL A 7 7.83 -8.87 11.03
N THR A 8 6.96 -7.99 10.53
CA THR A 8 5.61 -8.38 10.13
C THR A 8 5.63 -8.98 8.73
N VAL A 9 4.92 -10.07 8.51
CA VAL A 9 4.76 -10.68 7.18
C VAL A 9 3.32 -10.61 6.75
N LEU A 10 3.07 -10.04 5.56
CA LEU A 10 1.76 -10.00 4.91
C LEU A 10 1.87 -10.68 3.56
N THR A 11 0.91 -11.52 3.19
CA THR A 11 0.93 -12.18 1.88
C THR A 11 -0.36 -11.98 1.10
N HIS A 12 -0.31 -12.25 -0.20
CA HIS A 12 -1.49 -12.21 -1.07
C HIS A 12 -2.57 -13.22 -0.61
N GLN A 13 -3.78 -13.12 -1.15
CA GLN A 13 -4.90 -13.98 -0.77
C GLN A 13 -4.73 -15.45 -1.19
N ARG A 14 -3.81 -15.73 -2.13
CA ARG A 14 -3.53 -17.05 -2.68
C ARG A 14 -2.24 -17.64 -2.07
N PRO A 15 -2.33 -18.41 -0.97
CA PRO A 15 -1.15 -18.90 -0.25
C PRO A 15 -0.23 -19.78 -1.10
N GLU A 16 -0.78 -20.56 -2.04
CA GLU A 16 -0.05 -21.46 -2.93
C GLU A 16 1.02 -20.75 -3.78
N GLN A 17 0.80 -19.46 -4.10
CA GLN A 17 1.75 -18.66 -4.87
C GLN A 17 2.91 -18.13 -4.02
N THR A 18 2.76 -18.12 -2.70
CA THR A 18 3.71 -17.48 -1.76
C THR A 18 4.43 -18.48 -0.85
N ALA A 19 3.98 -19.74 -0.82
CA ALA A 19 4.50 -20.76 0.10
C ALA A 19 6.01 -21.00 -0.04
N ALA A 20 6.50 -21.18 -1.27
CA ALA A 20 7.92 -21.45 -1.52
C ALA A 20 8.81 -20.29 -1.03
N VAL A 21 8.44 -19.04 -1.33
CA VAL A 21 9.22 -17.87 -0.91
C VAL A 21 9.07 -17.58 0.58
N LEU A 22 7.91 -17.90 1.18
CA LEU A 22 7.73 -17.82 2.63
C LEU A 22 8.71 -18.74 3.37
N GLU A 23 9.00 -19.92 2.84
CA GLU A 23 10.02 -20.81 3.44
C GLU A 23 11.43 -20.21 3.32
N VAL A 24 11.79 -19.60 2.19
CA VAL A 24 13.07 -18.87 2.05
C VAL A 24 13.19 -17.75 3.09
N LEU A 25 12.12 -16.97 3.29
CA LEU A 25 12.07 -15.93 4.32
C LEU A 25 12.24 -16.50 5.74
N ARG A 26 11.63 -17.66 6.03
CA ARG A 26 11.76 -18.32 7.33
C ARG A 26 13.17 -18.81 7.60
N GLU A 27 13.81 -19.43 6.61
CA GLU A 27 15.19 -19.89 6.72
C GLU A 27 16.12 -18.71 7.00
N GLU A 28 15.94 -17.60 6.29
CA GLU A 28 16.74 -16.40 6.46
C GLU A 28 16.49 -15.73 7.82
N ALA A 29 15.23 -15.61 8.24
CA ALA A 29 14.88 -15.07 9.55
C ALA A 29 15.47 -15.91 10.69
N ARG A 30 15.47 -17.24 10.55
CA ARG A 30 16.12 -18.15 11.51
C ARG A 30 17.62 -17.92 11.59
N ARG A 31 18.29 -17.73 10.44
CA ARG A 31 19.73 -17.47 10.35
C ARG A 31 20.11 -16.17 11.06
N GLN A 32 19.29 -15.13 10.94
CA GLN A 32 19.54 -13.82 11.52
C GLN A 32 18.92 -13.61 12.93
N GLY A 33 18.22 -14.61 13.47
CA GLY A 33 17.57 -14.52 14.78
C GLY A 33 16.39 -13.54 14.83
N VAL A 34 15.67 -13.38 13.72
CA VAL A 34 14.53 -12.47 13.57
C VAL A 34 13.23 -13.24 13.78
N VAL A 35 12.29 -12.63 14.49
CA VAL A 35 10.94 -13.19 14.72
C VAL A 35 10.00 -12.72 13.62
N LEU A 36 9.44 -13.66 12.87
CA LEU A 36 8.38 -13.38 11.90
C LEU A 36 7.03 -13.36 12.60
N ARG A 37 6.31 -12.24 12.47
CA ARG A 37 4.98 -12.02 13.03
C ARG A 37 3.92 -12.15 11.95
N PHE A 38 2.92 -12.98 12.21
CA PHE A 38 1.78 -13.21 11.35
C PHE A 38 0.50 -12.85 12.09
N ASP A 39 -0.34 -12.05 11.45
CA ASP A 39 -1.63 -11.67 12.01
C ASP A 39 -2.61 -12.87 12.02
N PRO A 40 -3.81 -12.72 12.63
CA PRO A 40 -4.80 -13.80 12.64
C PRO A 40 -5.26 -14.27 11.25
N GLU A 41 -5.24 -13.39 10.25
CA GLU A 41 -5.60 -13.74 8.87
C GLU A 41 -4.51 -14.59 8.22
N GLU A 42 -3.26 -14.15 8.29
CA GLU A 42 -2.08 -14.82 7.76
C GLU A 42 -1.85 -16.18 8.43
N THR A 43 -2.04 -16.23 9.75
CA THR A 43 -1.94 -17.47 10.54
C THR A 43 -2.92 -18.53 10.04
N ARG A 44 -4.19 -18.14 9.83
CA ARG A 44 -5.22 -19.05 9.34
C ARG A 44 -4.96 -19.46 7.90
N LYS A 45 -4.57 -18.51 7.05
CA LYS A 45 -4.33 -18.70 5.62
C LYS A 45 -3.23 -19.72 5.35
N HIS A 46 -2.16 -19.70 6.13
CA HIS A 46 -1.01 -20.60 5.96
C HIS A 46 -0.99 -21.78 6.95
N GLY A 47 -2.01 -21.94 7.78
CA GLY A 47 -2.07 -23.00 8.79
C GLY A 47 -0.90 -22.95 9.78
N LEU A 48 -0.47 -21.74 10.16
CA LEU A 48 0.74 -21.55 10.95
C LEU A 48 0.55 -22.03 12.38
N VAL A 49 1.57 -22.70 12.90
CA VAL A 49 1.67 -23.10 14.31
C VAL A 49 2.77 -22.29 15.01
N PRO A 50 2.59 -21.96 16.30
CA PRO A 50 3.66 -21.33 17.07
C PRO A 50 4.93 -22.17 17.04
N GLY A 51 6.08 -21.53 16.86
CA GLY A 51 7.38 -22.20 16.82
C GLY A 51 8.54 -21.23 17.01
N PRO A 52 9.78 -21.72 17.11
CA PRO A 52 10.96 -20.86 17.22
C PRO A 52 11.02 -19.86 16.07
N GLY A 53 11.04 -18.55 16.39
CA GLY A 53 11.10 -17.48 15.40
C GLY A 53 9.78 -17.16 14.68
N ILE A 54 8.65 -17.77 15.08
CA ILE A 54 7.34 -17.53 14.47
C ILE A 54 6.33 -17.13 15.55
N ALA A 55 5.81 -15.90 15.45
CA ALA A 55 4.70 -15.41 16.26
C ALA A 55 3.41 -15.43 15.42
N VAL A 56 2.43 -16.24 15.83
CA VAL A 56 1.15 -16.41 15.14
C VAL A 56 0.02 -15.69 15.87
N GLY A 57 -1.04 -15.33 15.14
CA GLY A 57 -2.22 -14.65 15.69
C GLY A 57 -1.90 -13.31 16.33
N ALA A 58 -0.81 -12.67 15.94
CA ALA A 58 -0.30 -11.48 16.59
C ALA A 58 -0.86 -10.23 15.91
N GLU A 59 -1.53 -9.36 16.66
CA GLU A 59 -2.00 -8.08 16.14
C GLU A 59 -0.84 -7.29 15.49
N LEU A 60 -1.20 -6.54 14.43
CA LEU A 60 -0.26 -5.72 13.69
C LEU A 60 0.35 -4.66 14.63
N SER A 61 1.66 -4.75 14.83
CA SER A 61 2.40 -3.91 15.75
C SER A 61 3.17 -2.84 14.98
N ARG A 62 3.29 -1.63 15.56
CA ARG A 62 4.20 -0.58 15.08
C ARG A 62 5.63 -0.74 15.62
N ASP A 63 5.83 -1.65 16.57
CA ASP A 63 7.10 -2.02 17.16
C ASP A 63 7.69 -3.23 16.43
N VAL A 64 8.02 -3.02 15.15
CA VAL A 64 8.67 -3.98 14.25
C VAL A 64 9.70 -3.24 13.41
N GLU A 65 10.76 -3.92 12.97
CA GLU A 65 11.83 -3.29 12.18
C GLU A 65 11.48 -3.18 10.70
N LEU A 66 10.58 -4.03 10.21
CA LEU A 66 10.23 -4.15 8.80
C LEU A 66 8.86 -4.81 8.63
N CYS A 67 8.16 -4.47 7.54
CA CYS A 67 7.04 -5.24 7.01
C CYS A 67 7.44 -5.88 5.68
N VAL A 68 7.50 -7.21 5.63
CA VAL A 68 7.71 -7.97 4.39
C VAL A 68 6.36 -8.30 3.75
N VAL A 69 6.21 -7.97 2.48
CA VAL A 69 5.00 -8.22 1.70
C VAL A 69 5.30 -9.19 0.58
N LEU A 70 4.55 -10.29 0.52
CA LEU A 70 4.62 -11.28 -0.56
C LEU A 70 3.32 -11.20 -1.40
N GLY A 71 3.33 -10.39 -2.45
CA GLY A 71 2.15 -10.21 -3.31
C GLY A 71 2.24 -8.98 -4.21
N GLY A 72 1.19 -8.76 -5.01
CA GLY A 72 1.10 -7.58 -5.89
C GLY A 72 0.65 -6.30 -5.17
N ASP A 73 0.47 -5.23 -5.95
CA ASP A 73 0.22 -3.85 -5.51
C ASP A 73 -0.89 -3.71 -4.46
N GLY A 74 -2.00 -4.46 -4.56
CA GLY A 74 -3.07 -4.39 -3.56
C GLY A 74 -2.61 -4.81 -2.14
N THR A 75 -1.72 -5.79 -2.05
CA THR A 75 -1.13 -6.25 -0.78
C THR A 75 -0.12 -5.23 -0.27
N ILE A 76 0.65 -4.64 -1.18
CA ILE A 76 1.64 -3.58 -0.87
C ILE A 76 0.94 -2.34 -0.34
N LEU A 77 -0.14 -1.88 -0.97
CA LEU A 77 -0.94 -0.75 -0.52
C LEU A 77 -1.59 -0.99 0.84
N ARG A 78 -2.01 -2.23 1.13
CA ARG A 78 -2.50 -2.61 2.46
C ARG A 78 -1.41 -2.39 3.52
N ALA A 79 -0.19 -2.84 3.25
CA ALA A 79 0.95 -2.67 4.15
C ALA A 79 1.34 -1.19 4.30
N LEU A 80 1.48 -0.46 3.20
CA LEU A 80 1.84 0.97 3.20
C LEU A 80 0.80 1.79 3.98
N ARG A 81 -0.49 1.49 3.86
CA ARG A 81 -1.55 2.14 4.64
C ARG A 81 -1.47 1.80 6.13
N GLN A 82 -1.16 0.54 6.49
CA GLN A 82 -1.02 0.11 7.88
C GLN A 82 0.11 0.84 8.59
N TYR A 83 1.24 1.03 7.90
CA TYR A 83 2.45 1.66 8.43
C TYR A 83 2.60 3.12 8.02
N ALA A 84 1.57 3.72 7.44
CA ALA A 84 1.58 5.14 7.09
C ALA A 84 1.83 6.00 8.34
N GLY A 85 2.80 6.91 8.25
CA GLY A 85 3.19 7.78 9.35
C GLY A 85 3.99 7.09 10.46
N THR A 86 4.49 5.87 10.24
CA THR A 86 5.47 5.22 11.12
C THR A 86 6.85 5.16 10.45
N ALA A 87 7.86 4.73 11.20
CA ALA A 87 9.20 4.49 10.69
C ALA A 87 9.40 3.05 10.16
N VAL A 88 8.34 2.25 10.05
CA VAL A 88 8.42 0.85 9.62
C VAL A 88 8.45 0.79 8.09
N PRO A 89 9.58 0.42 7.46
CA PRO A 89 9.65 0.24 6.01
C PRO A 89 8.80 -0.95 5.55
N VAL A 90 8.35 -0.88 4.29
CA VAL A 90 7.66 -1.98 3.60
C VAL A 90 8.57 -2.49 2.50
N PHE A 91 8.96 -3.76 2.59
CA PHE A 91 9.75 -4.47 1.58
C PHE A 91 8.85 -5.46 0.85
N ALA A 92 8.71 -5.31 -0.46
CA ALA A 92 7.71 -6.04 -1.23
C ALA A 92 8.33 -6.92 -2.33
N VAL A 93 7.89 -8.17 -2.41
CA VAL A 93 8.21 -9.11 -3.48
C VAL A 93 6.95 -9.34 -4.33
N ASN A 94 7.02 -9.05 -5.63
CA ASN A 94 5.88 -9.25 -6.52
C ASN A 94 5.76 -10.72 -6.97
N PHE A 95 4.53 -11.21 -7.04
CA PHE A 95 4.18 -12.53 -7.58
C PHE A 95 3.13 -12.46 -8.70
N GLY A 96 2.81 -11.26 -9.20
CA GLY A 96 1.74 -11.01 -10.17
C GLY A 96 2.23 -10.38 -11.48
N GLU A 97 1.30 -9.76 -12.21
CA GLU A 97 1.61 -8.93 -13.38
C GLU A 97 2.54 -7.76 -13.01
N VAL A 98 3.23 -7.19 -14.01
CA VAL A 98 4.17 -6.06 -13.87
C VAL A 98 3.55 -4.97 -12.98
N GLY A 99 4.02 -4.89 -11.73
CA GLY A 99 3.52 -3.96 -10.71
C GLY A 99 4.48 -2.79 -10.52
N PHE A 100 3.95 -1.62 -10.21
CA PHE A 100 4.74 -0.38 -10.10
C PHE A 100 5.43 -0.21 -8.74
N LEU A 101 5.06 -1.00 -7.73
CA LEU A 101 5.46 -0.78 -6.33
C LEU A 101 6.39 -1.85 -5.74
N ALA A 102 6.68 -2.92 -6.47
CA ALA A 102 7.47 -4.02 -5.94
C ALA A 102 8.97 -3.77 -5.99
N THR A 103 9.68 -4.33 -5.02
CA THR A 103 11.10 -4.08 -4.77
C THR A 103 12.00 -5.15 -5.39
N VAL A 104 11.56 -6.42 -5.46
CA VAL A 104 12.38 -7.56 -5.86
C VAL A 104 11.56 -8.60 -6.65
N GLU A 105 12.17 -9.20 -7.68
CA GLU A 105 11.60 -10.31 -8.44
C GLU A 105 11.76 -11.67 -7.70
N PRO A 106 10.89 -12.67 -7.93
CA PRO A 106 10.95 -13.97 -7.26
C PRO A 106 12.31 -14.67 -7.30
N ASP A 107 13.12 -14.45 -8.35
CA ASP A 107 14.42 -15.11 -8.53
C ASP A 107 15.54 -14.48 -7.66
N GLU A 108 15.32 -13.29 -7.12
CA GLU A 108 16.30 -12.54 -6.31
C GLU A 108 15.96 -12.54 -4.80
N VAL A 109 14.89 -13.24 -4.40
CA VAL A 109 14.31 -13.18 -3.05
C VAL A 109 15.27 -13.59 -1.94
N ALA A 110 16.17 -14.56 -2.19
CA ALA A 110 17.11 -15.02 -1.16
C ALA A 110 18.10 -13.91 -0.77
N THR A 111 18.70 -13.26 -1.76
CA THR A 111 19.59 -12.11 -1.55
C THR A 111 18.83 -10.92 -1.00
N GLY A 112 17.63 -10.67 -1.55
CA GLY A 112 16.75 -9.59 -1.10
C GLY A 112 16.35 -9.71 0.37
N PHE A 113 15.95 -10.89 0.84
CA PHE A 113 15.63 -11.10 2.26
C PHE A 113 16.85 -11.02 3.16
N ALA A 114 18.02 -11.50 2.73
CA ALA A 114 19.23 -11.37 3.52
C ALA A 114 19.57 -9.90 3.77
N ALA A 115 19.52 -9.06 2.72
CA ALA A 115 19.74 -7.62 2.82
C ALA A 115 18.63 -6.91 3.63
N ALA A 116 17.37 -7.22 3.35
CA ALA A 116 16.21 -6.64 4.04
C ALA A 116 16.24 -6.94 5.55
N LEU A 117 16.49 -8.19 5.93
CA LEU A 117 16.61 -8.55 7.34
C LEU A 117 17.91 -8.04 7.97
N ALA A 118 18.92 -7.66 7.19
CA ALA A 118 20.13 -6.99 7.71
C ALA A 118 19.99 -5.47 7.83
N SER A 119 18.83 -4.89 7.47
CA SER A 119 18.65 -3.44 7.32
C SER A 119 19.58 -2.79 6.29
N ASP A 120 20.01 -3.56 5.29
CA ASP A 120 20.87 -3.12 4.19
C ASP A 120 20.02 -2.80 2.96
N PHE A 121 19.30 -1.67 3.03
CA PHE A 121 18.46 -1.17 1.94
C PHE A 121 18.24 0.33 2.05
N GLU A 122 17.87 0.96 0.94
CA GLU A 122 17.43 2.35 0.92
C GLU A 122 15.91 2.45 1.08
N VAL A 123 15.47 3.43 1.88
CA VAL A 123 14.04 3.68 2.11
C VAL A 123 13.59 4.82 1.21
N LEU A 124 12.64 4.51 0.32
CA LEU A 124 11.92 5.52 -0.46
C LEU A 124 10.69 5.99 0.32
N THR A 125 10.57 7.30 0.53
CA THR A 125 9.37 7.89 1.14
C THR A 125 8.34 8.21 0.07
N LEU A 126 7.12 7.69 0.23
CA LEU A 126 6.00 7.97 -0.66
C LEU A 126 5.06 9.01 -0.03
N PRO A 127 4.62 10.03 -0.80
CA PRO A 127 3.57 10.91 -0.32
C PRO A 127 2.26 10.14 -0.18
N ALA A 128 1.41 10.59 0.74
CA ALA A 128 0.06 10.06 0.92
C ALA A 128 -0.94 11.21 1.06
N LEU A 129 -2.16 10.97 0.58
CA LEU A 129 -3.28 11.88 0.73
C LEU A 129 -3.90 11.69 2.12
N GLY A 130 -4.03 12.78 2.86
CA GLY A 130 -4.82 12.84 4.10
C GLY A 130 -6.26 13.24 3.78
N LEU A 131 -7.22 12.55 4.39
CA LEU A 131 -8.64 12.82 4.21
C LEU A 131 -9.31 13.01 5.57
N ASP A 132 -9.97 14.14 5.74
CA ASP A 132 -10.81 14.37 6.91
C ASP A 132 -12.27 14.17 6.51
N LEU A 133 -12.84 13.05 6.97
CA LEU A 133 -14.25 12.74 6.78
C LEU A 133 -15.00 12.93 8.11
N PRO A 134 -16.34 13.08 8.09
CA PRO A 134 -17.13 13.08 9.33
C PRO A 134 -16.93 11.83 10.20
N SER A 135 -16.52 10.71 9.58
CA SER A 135 -16.20 9.46 10.26
C SER A 135 -14.78 9.41 10.87
N GLY A 136 -13.96 10.43 10.62
CA GLY A 136 -12.58 10.52 11.09
C GLY A 136 -11.58 10.73 9.96
N ARG A 137 -10.30 10.68 10.32
CA ARG A 137 -9.17 10.89 9.41
C ARG A 137 -8.75 9.59 8.74
N HIS A 138 -8.52 9.63 7.44
CA HIS A 138 -8.08 8.51 6.62
C HIS A 138 -6.83 8.88 5.81
N THR A 139 -6.16 7.86 5.28
CA THR A 139 -4.96 8.03 4.47
C THR A 139 -5.03 7.13 3.24
N ALA A 140 -4.67 7.69 2.09
CA ALA A 140 -4.57 6.98 0.83
C ALA A 140 -3.20 7.18 0.19
N VAL A 141 -2.52 6.07 -0.14
CA VAL A 141 -1.18 6.10 -0.72
C VAL A 141 -1.22 6.31 -2.24
N ASN A 142 -2.17 5.67 -2.92
CA ASN A 142 -2.38 5.88 -4.35
C ASN A 142 -3.37 7.00 -4.61
N ASP A 143 -4.65 6.71 -4.40
CA ASP A 143 -5.71 7.60 -4.80
C ASP A 143 -6.92 7.53 -3.86
N VAL A 144 -7.75 8.55 -3.99
CA VAL A 144 -9.06 8.67 -3.41
C VAL A 144 -10.00 8.80 -4.57
N SER A 145 -10.99 7.91 -4.67
CA SER A 145 -12.05 8.06 -5.64
C SER A 145 -13.39 8.28 -4.95
N LEU A 146 -13.99 9.42 -5.27
CA LEU A 146 -15.33 9.81 -4.88
C LEU A 146 -16.25 9.46 -6.04
N HIS A 147 -17.29 8.69 -5.76
CA HIS A 147 -18.27 8.27 -6.76
C HIS A 147 -19.64 8.72 -6.34
N ARG A 148 -20.49 9.07 -7.31
CA ARG A 148 -21.93 9.14 -7.07
C ARG A 148 -22.43 7.79 -6.56
N LYS A 149 -23.51 7.81 -5.79
CA LYS A 149 -24.17 6.58 -5.38
C LYS A 149 -24.73 5.85 -6.61
N VAL A 150 -24.57 4.53 -6.65
CA VAL A 150 -25.07 3.69 -7.75
C VAL A 150 -26.60 3.80 -7.83
N GLY A 151 -27.13 4.01 -9.04
CA GLY A 151 -28.57 4.15 -9.29
C GLY A 151 -29.14 5.54 -9.05
N GLU A 152 -28.35 6.47 -8.49
CA GLU A 152 -28.74 7.87 -8.34
C GLU A 152 -28.34 8.72 -9.56
N ARG A 153 -28.88 9.93 -9.62
CA ARG A 153 -28.51 10.93 -10.63
C ARG A 153 -27.03 11.35 -10.48
N VAL A 154 -26.50 11.97 -11.54
CA VAL A 154 -25.17 12.59 -11.57
C VAL A 154 -24.94 13.48 -10.34
N ALA A 155 -23.78 13.35 -9.70
CA ALA A 155 -23.43 14.14 -8.52
C ALA A 155 -23.14 15.59 -8.92
N SER A 156 -23.47 16.53 -8.03
CA SER A 156 -22.98 17.91 -8.09
C SER A 156 -21.90 18.08 -7.02
N LEU A 157 -20.66 18.31 -7.44
CA LEU A 157 -19.52 18.48 -6.55
C LEU A 157 -19.08 19.94 -6.53
N SER A 158 -19.00 20.55 -5.34
CA SER A 158 -18.26 21.79 -5.12
C SER A 158 -16.83 21.45 -4.72
N TYR A 159 -15.86 22.26 -5.14
CA TYR A 159 -14.45 22.07 -4.80
C TYR A 159 -13.75 23.40 -4.58
N GLY A 160 -12.71 23.37 -3.75
CA GLY A 160 -11.95 24.55 -3.35
C GLY A 160 -10.50 24.22 -3.04
N VAL A 161 -9.65 25.25 -3.04
CA VAL A 161 -8.22 25.15 -2.73
C VAL A 161 -7.87 26.22 -1.71
N GLY A 162 -7.16 25.86 -0.65
CA GLY A 162 -6.79 26.81 0.41
C GLY A 162 -7.98 27.39 1.18
N GLY A 163 -9.12 26.69 1.20
CA GLY A 163 -10.35 27.15 1.86
C GLY A 163 -11.27 28.00 0.97
N GLU A 164 -10.82 28.37 -0.23
CA GLU A 164 -11.61 29.15 -1.19
C GLU A 164 -12.32 28.24 -2.18
N GLU A 165 -13.62 28.43 -2.38
CA GLU A 165 -14.39 27.68 -3.39
C GLU A 165 -13.95 28.11 -4.80
N VAL A 166 -13.53 27.13 -5.59
CA VAL A 166 -13.09 27.33 -6.99
C VAL A 166 -14.28 27.17 -7.94
N GLY A 167 -15.20 26.26 -7.64
CA GLY A 167 -16.44 26.12 -8.41
C GLY A 167 -17.18 24.81 -8.16
N PHE A 168 -18.09 24.50 -9.08
CA PHE A 168 -18.89 23.29 -9.04
C PHE A 168 -18.87 22.54 -10.39
N VAL A 169 -18.93 21.21 -10.33
CA VAL A 169 -18.98 20.34 -11.50
C VAL A 169 -20.04 19.27 -11.30
N ARG A 170 -20.81 18.98 -12.35
CA ARG A 170 -21.70 17.81 -12.40
C ARG A 170 -20.94 16.66 -13.05
N CYS A 171 -20.75 15.56 -12.33
CA CYS A 171 -19.95 14.43 -12.78
C CYS A 171 -20.35 13.14 -12.06
N ASP A 172 -19.84 12.01 -12.54
CA ASP A 172 -19.98 10.73 -11.84
C ASP A 172 -19.07 10.66 -10.60
N GLY A 173 -18.10 11.57 -10.47
CA GLY A 173 -17.19 11.58 -9.34
C GLY A 173 -15.91 12.38 -9.55
N LEU A 174 -14.94 12.13 -8.68
CA LEU A 174 -13.62 12.74 -8.67
C LEU A 174 -12.57 11.73 -8.21
N VAL A 175 -11.42 11.71 -8.88
CA VAL A 175 -10.22 11.00 -8.42
C VAL A 175 -9.19 12.03 -7.98
N VAL A 176 -8.63 11.85 -6.80
CA VAL A 176 -7.44 12.58 -6.33
C VAL A 176 -6.32 11.57 -6.17
N ALA A 177 -5.20 11.75 -6.84
CA ALA A 177 -4.11 10.77 -6.85
C ALA A 177 -2.75 11.40 -6.49
N THR A 178 -1.96 10.65 -5.72
CA THR A 178 -0.53 10.92 -5.51
C THR A 178 0.25 10.68 -6.80
N PRO A 179 1.55 11.04 -6.86
CA PRO A 179 2.36 10.72 -8.01
C PRO A 179 2.43 9.22 -8.30
N ALA A 180 2.60 8.39 -7.27
CA ALA A 180 2.59 6.93 -7.38
C ALA A 180 1.21 6.40 -7.81
N GLY A 181 0.13 7.00 -7.29
CA GLY A 181 -1.25 6.64 -7.66
C GLY A 181 -1.69 7.15 -9.04
N SER A 182 -0.94 8.06 -9.67
CA SER A 182 -1.33 8.69 -10.94
C SER A 182 -1.44 7.68 -12.08
N THR A 183 -0.71 6.56 -12.01
CA THR A 183 -0.77 5.42 -12.95
C THR A 183 -1.88 4.42 -12.63
N GLY A 184 -2.58 4.60 -11.50
CA GLY A 184 -3.71 3.78 -11.06
C GLY A 184 -5.03 4.24 -11.67
N TYR A 185 -6.04 4.49 -10.83
CA TYR A 185 -7.37 4.82 -11.35
C TYR A 185 -7.39 6.17 -12.07
N ASN A 186 -6.52 7.10 -11.67
CA ASN A 186 -6.35 8.39 -12.36
C ASN A 186 -6.01 8.21 -13.85
N LEU A 187 -5.07 7.33 -14.19
CA LEU A 187 -4.70 7.04 -15.59
C LEU A 187 -5.88 6.43 -16.35
N ALA A 188 -6.59 5.47 -15.74
CA ALA A 188 -7.78 4.87 -16.34
C ALA A 188 -8.92 5.89 -16.54
N ASN A 189 -8.97 6.94 -15.72
CA ASN A 189 -9.90 8.07 -15.85
C ASN A 189 -9.39 9.17 -16.81
N GLY A 190 -8.27 8.94 -17.52
CA GLY A 190 -7.71 9.89 -18.49
C GLY A 190 -7.01 11.10 -17.85
N GLY A 191 -6.69 11.04 -16.56
CA GLY A 191 -5.87 12.02 -15.87
C GLY A 191 -4.38 11.91 -16.27
N PRO A 192 -3.58 12.97 -16.05
CA PRO A 192 -2.15 12.95 -16.37
C PRO A 192 -1.36 12.02 -15.45
N VAL A 193 -0.28 11.45 -15.98
CA VAL A 193 0.72 10.73 -15.18
C VAL A 193 1.69 11.73 -14.57
N LEU A 194 1.98 11.55 -13.29
CA LEU A 194 2.97 12.33 -12.56
C LEU A 194 4.24 11.50 -12.40
N ALA A 195 5.41 12.15 -12.52
CA ALA A 195 6.68 11.50 -12.23
C ALA A 195 6.84 11.25 -10.72
N TRP A 196 7.56 10.18 -10.36
CA TRP A 196 7.91 9.90 -8.97
C TRP A 196 8.78 11.03 -8.40
N GLY A 197 8.53 11.41 -7.14
CA GLY A 197 9.24 12.49 -6.46
C GLY A 197 8.69 13.90 -6.71
N VAL A 198 7.67 14.06 -7.56
CA VAL A 198 6.97 15.35 -7.69
C VAL A 198 6.24 15.67 -6.39
N GLU A 199 6.45 16.89 -5.86
CA GLU A 199 5.67 17.40 -4.74
C GLU A 199 4.31 17.89 -5.23
N GLY A 200 3.29 17.05 -5.10
CA GLY A 200 1.93 17.42 -5.48
C GLY A 200 1.00 16.22 -5.59
N TYR A 201 -0.23 16.50 -5.97
CA TYR A 201 -1.24 15.52 -6.32
C TYR A 201 -2.03 16.00 -7.52
N VAL A 202 -2.68 15.08 -8.22
CA VAL A 202 -3.55 15.37 -9.37
C VAL A 202 -5.00 15.16 -8.96
N VAL A 203 -5.89 15.97 -9.53
CA VAL A 203 -7.33 15.87 -9.39
C VAL A 203 -7.93 15.63 -10.78
N SER A 204 -8.86 14.69 -10.92
CA SER A 204 -9.49 14.38 -12.22
C SER A 204 -10.96 14.01 -12.03
N PHE A 205 -11.85 14.70 -12.74
CA PHE A 205 -13.28 14.41 -12.70
C PHE A 205 -13.61 13.11 -13.45
N ILE A 206 -14.55 12.34 -12.92
CA ILE A 206 -15.06 11.12 -13.57
C ILE A 206 -16.27 11.51 -14.42
N ALA A 207 -16.16 11.38 -15.74
CA ALA A 207 -17.21 11.69 -16.72
C ALA A 207 -17.93 13.04 -16.46
N PRO A 208 -17.23 14.19 -16.48
CA PRO A 208 -17.84 15.48 -16.20
C PRO A 208 -18.81 15.93 -17.30
N HIS A 209 -19.97 16.46 -16.91
CA HIS A 209 -20.98 17.07 -17.76
C HIS A 209 -20.63 18.53 -18.14
N SER A 210 -19.35 18.79 -18.39
CA SER A 210 -18.84 20.07 -18.88
C SER A 210 -17.63 19.82 -19.78
N LEU A 211 -17.69 20.32 -21.02
CA LEU A 211 -16.65 20.13 -22.04
C LEU A 211 -15.33 20.80 -21.65
N THR A 212 -15.36 21.81 -20.79
CA THR A 212 -14.18 22.56 -20.33
C THR A 212 -13.68 22.11 -18.97
N ALA A 213 -14.29 21.10 -18.34
CA ALA A 213 -13.86 20.63 -17.04
C ALA A 213 -12.51 19.91 -17.13
N ARG A 214 -11.50 20.56 -16.55
CA ARG A 214 -10.20 20.01 -16.20
C ARG A 214 -9.95 20.40 -14.74
N ALA A 215 -9.40 19.48 -13.96
CA ALA A 215 -8.95 19.72 -12.59
C ALA A 215 -7.45 19.42 -12.50
#